data_AF-A0A9D5GLP5-F1
#
_entry.id   AF-A0A9D5GLP5-F1
#
_cell.length_a   1.000
_cell.length_b   1.000
_cell.length_c   1.000
_cell.angle_alpha   90.00
_cell.angle_beta   90.00
_cell.angle_gamma   90.00
#
_symmetry.space_group_name_H-M   'P 1'
#
loop_
_entity.id
_entity.type
_entity.pdbx_description
1 polymer ?
#
loop_
_entity_poly.entity_id
_entity_poly.type
_entity_poly.pdbx_seq_one_letter_code
_entity_poly.pdbx_strand_id
1 'polypeptide(L)'
;MTATPVRRSEQNTAGDTKLFSAFTISATAWLLLATAVGLLLSFKFPYPDFASSPYLSFGRLRAIHTNGTFYGFASVALTGVALYVAARSSGISLWGKTYAWGALWCYN
;
A
#
# COMPACT_ATOMS: atom_id res chain seq x y z
N MET A 1 10.86 11.46 37.20
CA MET A 1 9.57 11.71 36.51
C MET A 1 9.27 10.51 35.63
N THR A 2 8.68 9.46 36.20
CA THR A 2 8.41 8.17 35.54
C THR A 2 7.10 8.26 34.78
N ALA A 3 7.13 8.07 33.45
CA ALA A 3 5.90 7.94 32.68
C ALA A 3 5.10 6.74 33.20
N THR A 4 3.85 6.96 33.60
CA THR A 4 2.95 5.89 34.06
C THR A 4 2.76 4.83 32.96
N PRO A 5 2.75 3.54 33.31
CA PRO A 5 2.73 2.43 32.34
C PRO A 5 1.53 2.48 31.38
N VAL A 6 0.40 3.03 31.84
CA VAL A 6 -0.83 3.23 31.04
C VAL A 6 -0.61 4.16 29.86
N ARG A 7 0.12 5.27 30.02
CA ARG A 7 0.34 6.23 28.94
C ARG A 7 1.19 5.62 27.81
N ARG A 8 2.13 4.74 28.15
CA ARG A 8 3.05 4.10 27.18
C ARG A 8 2.33 3.07 26.30
N SER A 9 1.39 2.29 26.84
CA SER A 9 0.59 1.32 26.05
C SER A 9 -0.40 2.02 25.11
N GLU A 10 -1.01 3.11 25.55
CA GLU A 10 -1.93 3.92 24.75
C GLU A 10 -1.21 4.60 23.58
N GLN A 11 -0.05 5.21 23.84
CA GLN A 11 0.82 5.79 22.80
C GLN A 11 1.31 4.74 21.79
N ASN A 12 1.61 3.54 22.28
CA ASN A 12 2.03 2.44 21.42
C ASN A 12 0.92 1.98 20.47
N THR A 13 -0.29 1.79 20.99
CA THR A 13 -1.47 1.42 20.21
C THR A 13 -1.83 2.49 19.19
N ALA A 14 -1.80 3.77 19.60
CA ALA A 14 -2.03 4.89 18.68
C ALA A 14 -0.97 4.94 17.56
N GLY A 15 0.30 4.65 17.89
CA GLY A 15 1.37 4.56 16.89
C GLY A 15 1.19 3.42 15.89
N ASP A 16 0.74 2.26 16.36
CA ASP A 16 0.52 1.07 15.53
C ASP A 16 -0.67 1.28 14.57
N THR A 17 -1.76 1.90 15.07
CA THR A 17 -2.92 2.28 14.24
C THR A 17 -2.54 3.33 13.19
N LYS A 18 -1.74 4.35 13.55
CA LYS A 18 -1.27 5.37 12.60
C LYS A 18 -0.44 4.75 11.47
N LEU A 19 0.48 3.85 11.82
CA LEU A 19 1.29 3.13 10.84
C LEU A 19 0.41 2.31 9.90
N PHE A 20 -0.52 1.52 10.44
CA PHE A 20 -1.47 0.75 9.64
C PHE A 20 -2.32 1.62 8.70
N SER A 21 -2.81 2.77 9.18
CA SER A 21 -3.55 3.71 8.33
C SER A 21 -2.70 4.26 7.19
N ALA A 22 -1.40 4.54 7.42
CA ALA A 22 -0.51 5.05 6.38
C ALA A 22 -0.27 4.02 5.26
N PHE A 23 -0.02 2.75 5.63
CA PHE A 23 0.06 1.65 4.67
C PHE A 23 -1.23 1.47 3.88
N THR A 24 -2.38 1.56 4.56
CA THR A 24 -3.70 1.39 3.92
C THR A 24 -4.01 2.51 2.93
N ILE A 25 -3.67 3.77 3.26
CA ILE A 25 -3.85 4.92 2.37
C ILE A 25 -2.96 4.78 1.14
N SER A 26 -1.68 4.46 1.33
CA SER A 26 -0.73 4.23 0.21
C SER A 26 -1.20 3.07 -0.69
N ALA A 27 -1.60 1.95 -0.10
CA ALA A 27 -2.15 0.82 -0.86
C ALA A 27 -3.40 1.22 -1.67
N THR A 28 -4.30 2.00 -1.07
CA THR A 28 -5.52 2.48 -1.75
C THR A 28 -5.17 3.42 -2.90
N ALA A 29 -4.17 4.29 -2.75
CA ALA A 29 -3.69 5.14 -3.83
C ALA A 29 -3.16 4.30 -5.01
N TRP A 30 -2.33 3.29 -4.74
CA TRP A 30 -1.84 2.37 -5.76
C TRP A 30 -2.96 1.54 -6.41
N LEU A 31 -3.98 1.14 -5.64
CA LEU A 31 -5.14 0.42 -6.15
C LEU A 31 -5.92 1.28 -7.15
N LEU A 32 -6.14 2.56 -6.84
CA LEU A 32 -6.82 3.50 -7.73
C LEU A 32 -6.03 3.70 -9.03
N LEU A 33 -4.71 3.91 -8.94
CA LEU A 33 -3.84 4.06 -10.10
C LEU A 33 -3.86 2.78 -10.98
N ALA A 34 -3.70 1.60 -10.37
CA ALA A 34 -3.71 0.35 -11.10
C ALA A 34 -5.06 0.07 -11.77
N THR A 35 -6.16 0.35 -11.07
CA THR A 35 -7.53 0.20 -11.60
C THR A 35 -7.80 1.18 -12.74
N ALA A 36 -7.35 2.43 -12.63
CA ALA A 36 -7.46 3.41 -13.71
C ALA A 36 -6.73 2.95 -14.97
N VAL A 37 -5.52 2.40 -14.84
CA VAL A 37 -4.78 1.83 -15.98
C VAL A 37 -5.48 0.60 -16.55
N GLY A 38 -6.05 -0.27 -15.70
CA GLY A 38 -6.85 -1.43 -16.13
C GLY A 38 -8.12 -1.01 -16.89
N LEU A 39 -8.73 0.09 -16.50
CA LEU A 39 -9.89 0.66 -17.18
C LEU A 39 -9.49 1.21 -18.57
N LEU A 40 -8.36 1.92 -18.65
CA LEU A 40 -7.79 2.36 -19.94
C LEU A 40 -7.49 1.18 -20.89
N LEU A 41 -6.94 0.09 -20.36
CA LEU A 41 -6.75 -1.16 -21.11
C LEU A 41 -8.07 -1.72 -21.65
N SER A 42 -9.10 -1.72 -20.82
CA SER A 42 -10.42 -2.26 -21.16
C SER A 42 -11.06 -1.46 -22.30
N PHE A 43 -10.91 -0.13 -22.33
CA PHE A 43 -11.39 0.71 -23.43
C PHE A 43 -10.62 0.51 -24.74
N LYS A 44 -9.33 0.15 -24.67
CA LYS A 44 -8.48 -0.08 -25.85
C LYS A 44 -8.74 -1.44 -26.51
N PHE A 45 -9.41 -2.36 -25.83
CA PHE A 45 -9.78 -3.67 -26.36
C PHE A 45 -10.80 -3.59 -27.54
N PRO A 46 -11.92 -2.84 -27.42
CA PRO A 46 -12.85 -2.62 -28.53
C PRO A 46 -12.43 -1.52 -29.51
N TYR A 47 -11.65 -0.52 -29.09
CA TYR A 47 -11.22 0.61 -29.93
C TYR A 47 -9.68 0.72 -29.99
N PRO A 48 -9.01 0.01 -30.91
CA PRO A 48 -7.55 -0.06 -30.95
C PRO A 48 -6.89 1.29 -31.29
N ASP A 49 -7.58 2.15 -32.05
CA ASP A 49 -7.12 3.49 -32.45
C ASP A 49 -7.20 4.53 -31.31
N PHE A 50 -7.81 4.17 -30.18
CA PHE A 50 -7.91 5.06 -29.04
C PHE A 50 -6.55 5.19 -28.35
N ALA A 51 -5.95 6.38 -28.33
CA ALA A 51 -4.61 6.66 -27.81
C ALA A 51 -3.46 5.92 -28.53
N SER A 52 -3.24 6.23 -29.80
CA SER A 52 -2.17 5.70 -30.69
C SER A 52 -0.74 6.18 -30.34
N SER A 53 -0.44 6.40 -29.06
CA SER A 53 0.90 6.76 -28.60
C SER A 53 1.74 5.50 -28.32
N PRO A 54 3.03 5.46 -28.70
CA PRO A 54 3.92 4.32 -28.43
C PRO A 54 4.12 4.03 -26.93
N TYR A 55 3.90 5.01 -26.05
CA TYR A 55 3.93 4.84 -24.60
C TYR A 55 2.67 4.17 -24.05
N LEU A 56 1.55 4.30 -24.75
CA LEU A 56 0.24 3.74 -24.41
C LEU A 56 -0.07 2.50 -25.26
N SER A 57 0.95 1.74 -25.64
CA SER A 57 0.75 0.46 -26.32
C SER A 57 0.16 -0.57 -25.36
N PHE A 58 -0.70 -1.44 -25.87
CA PHE A 58 -1.44 -2.44 -25.08
C PHE A 58 -0.52 -3.31 -24.22
N GLY A 59 0.61 -3.77 -24.78
CA GLY A 59 1.58 -4.59 -24.06
C GLY A 59 2.23 -3.86 -22.87
N ARG A 60 2.51 -2.56 -22.99
CA ARG A 60 3.13 -1.76 -21.93
C ARG A 60 2.12 -1.40 -20.85
N LEU A 61 0.92 -0.96 -21.24
CA LEU A 61 -0.18 -0.70 -20.32
C LEU A 61 -0.49 -1.92 -19.47
N ARG A 62 -0.54 -3.13 -20.07
CA ARG A 62 -0.81 -4.37 -19.32
C ARG A 62 0.25 -4.62 -18.26
N ALA A 63 1.52 -4.48 -18.60
CA ALA A 63 2.62 -4.62 -17.66
C ALA A 63 2.53 -3.58 -16.54
N ILE A 64 2.19 -2.32 -16.84
CA ILE A 64 1.97 -1.26 -15.84
C ILE A 64 0.80 -1.63 -14.91
N HIS A 65 -0.32 -2.09 -15.46
CA HIS A 65 -1.50 -2.49 -14.67
C HIS A 65 -1.18 -3.64 -13.71
N THR A 66 -0.59 -4.73 -14.20
CA THR A 66 -0.30 -5.90 -13.36
C THR A 66 0.81 -5.61 -12.36
N ASN A 67 1.89 -4.91 -12.76
CA ASN A 67 2.97 -4.56 -11.84
C ASN A 67 2.49 -3.57 -10.78
N GLY A 68 1.71 -2.56 -11.15
CA GLY A 68 1.10 -1.63 -10.19
C GLY A 68 0.14 -2.33 -9.23
N THR A 69 -0.62 -3.31 -9.70
CA THR A 69 -1.53 -4.10 -8.85
C THR A 69 -0.77 -4.98 -7.86
N PHE A 70 0.24 -5.72 -8.31
CA PHE A 70 0.99 -6.65 -7.45
C PHE A 70 1.98 -5.92 -6.54
N TYR A 71 2.87 -5.12 -7.10
CA TYR A 71 3.96 -4.50 -6.37
C TYR A 71 3.54 -3.20 -5.68
N GLY A 72 2.67 -2.41 -6.30
CA GLY A 72 2.17 -1.17 -5.69
C GLY A 72 1.07 -1.42 -4.66
N PHE A 73 -0.02 -2.09 -5.07
CA PHE A 73 -1.16 -2.31 -4.17
C PHE A 73 -0.98 -3.52 -3.25
N ALA A 74 -0.87 -4.73 -3.79
CA ALA A 74 -0.97 -5.95 -2.99
C ALA A 74 0.17 -6.07 -1.97
N SER A 75 1.40 -5.72 -2.36
CA SER A 75 2.58 -5.80 -1.49
C SER A 75 2.48 -4.85 -0.29
N VAL A 76 2.08 -3.59 -0.53
CA VAL A 76 1.92 -2.58 0.52
C VAL A 76 0.74 -2.94 1.43
N ALA A 77 -0.39 -3.38 0.86
CA ALA A 77 -1.56 -3.80 1.61
C ALA A 77 -1.25 -5.00 2.52
N LEU A 78 -0.65 -6.06 1.98
CA LEU A 78 -0.29 -7.27 2.73
C LEU A 78 0.72 -6.96 3.83
N THR A 79 1.72 -6.12 3.56
CA THR A 79 2.69 -5.72 4.59
C THR A 79 2.01 -4.97 5.73
N GLY A 80 1.16 -3.97 5.43
CA GLY A 80 0.43 -3.22 6.45
C GLY A 80 -0.47 -4.11 7.31
N VAL A 81 -1.22 -5.01 6.67
CA VAL A 81 -2.09 -5.98 7.35
C VAL A 81 -1.27 -6.95 8.20
N ALA A 82 -0.17 -7.49 7.68
CA ALA A 82 0.68 -8.43 8.41
C ALA A 82 1.24 -7.80 9.71
N LEU A 83 1.70 -6.54 9.65
CA LEU A 83 2.18 -5.82 10.83
C LEU A 83 1.06 -5.58 11.85
N TYR A 84 -0.14 -5.19 11.39
CA TYR A 84 -1.28 -4.99 12.25
C TYR A 84 -1.74 -6.29 12.94
N VAL A 85 -1.85 -7.37 12.17
CA VAL A 85 -2.24 -8.68 12.68
C VAL A 85 -1.20 -9.19 13.68
N ALA A 86 0.10 -9.09 13.38
CA ALA A 86 1.17 -9.52 14.27
C ALA A 86 1.17 -8.79 15.61
N ALA A 87 0.98 -7.46 15.60
CA ALA A 87 0.83 -6.67 16.82
C ALA A 87 -0.41 -7.08 17.62
N ARG A 88 -1.55 -7.29 16.95
CA ARG A 88 -2.80 -7.59 17.64
C ARG A 88 -2.86 -9.01 18.18
N SER A 89 -2.34 -9.99 17.43
CA SER A 89 -2.33 -11.41 17.83
C SER A 89 -1.40 -11.67 19.01
N SER A 90 -0.26 -10.98 19.04
CA SER A 90 0.76 -11.17 20.08
C SER A 90 0.46 -10.37 21.35
N GLY A 91 -0.50 -9.45 21.32
CA GLY A 91 -0.85 -8.58 22.46
C GLY A 91 0.25 -7.60 22.86
N ILE A 92 1.30 -7.46 22.04
CA ILE A 92 2.44 -6.58 22.26
C ILE A 92 2.54 -5.55 21.13
N SER A 93 3.01 -4.34 21.47
CA SER A 93 3.18 -3.29 20.46
C SER A 93 4.31 -3.61 19.49
N LEU A 94 4.18 -3.11 18.27
CA LEU A 94 5.13 -3.35 17.19
C LEU A 94 6.53 -2.83 17.56
N TRP A 95 7.51 -3.73 17.57
CA TRP A 95 8.92 -3.39 17.77
C TRP A 95 9.52 -2.86 16.46
N GLY A 96 10.26 -1.75 16.52
CA GLY A 96 10.96 -1.20 15.34
C GLY A 96 10.11 -0.38 14.37
N LYS A 97 9.20 0.46 14.86
CA LYS A 97 8.31 1.31 14.03
C LYS A 97 9.04 2.17 13.00
N THR A 98 10.29 2.57 13.27
CA THR A 98 11.14 3.32 12.33
C THR A 98 11.43 2.52 11.07
N TYR A 99 11.68 1.22 11.17
CA TYR A 99 11.92 0.36 10.01
C TYR A 99 10.65 0.16 9.18
N ALA A 100 9.49 0.07 9.83
CA ALA A 100 8.21 -0.01 9.13
C ALA A 100 7.89 1.29 8.36
N TRP A 101 8.22 2.45 8.93
CA TRP A 101 8.16 3.71 8.20
C TRP A 101 9.15 3.76 7.04
N GLY A 102 10.39 3.27 7.23
CA GLY A 102 11.37 3.13 6.16
C GLY A 102 10.88 2.24 5.02
N ALA A 103 10.26 1.10 5.35
CA ALA A 103 9.66 0.21 4.36
C ALA A 103 8.55 0.91 3.56
N LEU A 104 7.68 1.68 4.22
CA LEU A 104 6.65 2.45 3.53
C LEU A 104 7.25 3.46 2.54
N TRP A 105 8.36 4.12 2.90
CA TRP A 105 9.10 5.00 1.99
C TRP A 105 9.72 4.23 0.82
N CYS A 106 10.24 3.02 1.03
CA CYS A 106 10.78 2.22 -0.07
C CYS A 106 9.73 1.74 -1.08
N TYR A 107 8.46 1.65 -0.66
CA TYR A 107 7.35 1.25 -1.53
C TYR A 107 6.79 2.37 -2.41
N ASN A 108 7.01 3.64 -2.04
CA ASN A 108 6.46 4.81 -2.75
C ASN A 108 7.56 5.55 -3.52
#